data_AF-A0A2P8DFA6-F1
#
_entry.id   AF-A0A2P8DFA6-F1
#
_cell.length_a   1.000
_cell.length_b   1.000
_cell.length_c   1.000
_cell.angle_alpha   90.00
_cell.angle_beta   90.00
_cell.angle_gamma   90.00
#
_symmetry.space_group_name_H-M   'P 1'
#
loop_
_entity.id
_entity.type
_entity.pdbx_description
1 polymer ?
#
loop_
_entity_poly.entity_id
_entity_poly.type
_entity_poly.pdbx_seq_one_letter_code
_entity_poly.pdbx_strand_id
1 'polypeptide(L)'
;MSRPFAGRSEHGAGAVEYGAVVVLVAAIAGGLYAAGIPEKVGADVGAAVCDLTDLTDLTGGTGCGGSDTPGSGEDERDDITTMQYPADPGGQVCLPLCDPERGNKHLDDWPEPPIHPEQGIAIDSAEEYDQTDIDDVSDKVMMNGVPGHQLEIKRTQAYNFATGGDLKGMDNASGALKHFLDGSGETKQIDADDLRKDVPEFDAEVKKANKQIGADAIADAKKRGVTEPVTYPVSTEWNAFGYNKEGTGYIYDDADWINTLGSWQYNQVGEVTVYPPAEPDGEWTQTTTTQTNVKKYYDWDEDKTGPAVKGPMGIESDFSEQDLWNMHRTGIAQEFWIEGSTDKETTVGTG
;
A
#
# COMPACT_ATOMS: atom_id res chain seq x y z
N MET A 1 -37.41 25.16 38.71
CA MET A 1 -38.00 23.83 38.45
C MET A 1 -36.99 23.07 37.61
N SER A 2 -36.18 22.23 38.26
CA SER A 2 -35.14 21.42 37.61
C SER A 2 -35.39 19.96 37.97
N ARG A 3 -35.47 19.09 36.96
CA ARG A 3 -35.56 17.63 37.14
C ARG A 3 -34.15 17.05 37.22
N PRO A 4 -33.87 16.06 38.09
CA PRO A 4 -32.62 15.30 38.03
C PRO A 4 -32.74 14.18 36.98
N PHE A 5 -31.67 14.01 36.20
CA PHE A 5 -31.45 12.87 35.32
C PHE A 5 -31.09 11.63 36.16
N ALA A 6 -31.74 10.50 35.88
CA ALA A 6 -31.39 9.19 36.41
C ALA A 6 -30.33 8.54 35.50
N GLY A 7 -29.16 8.22 36.04
CA GLY A 7 -28.16 7.40 35.36
C GLY A 7 -28.59 5.93 35.33
N ARG A 8 -28.44 5.28 34.17
CA ARG A 8 -28.49 3.82 34.07
C ARG A 8 -27.10 3.28 34.36
N SER A 9 -27.01 2.29 35.23
CA SER A 9 -25.85 1.44 35.42
C SER A 9 -25.82 0.38 34.32
N GLU A 10 -24.78 0.40 33.49
CA GLU A 10 -24.47 -0.72 32.59
C GLU A 10 -23.86 -1.84 33.43
N HIS A 11 -24.51 -3.01 33.44
CA HIS A 11 -23.98 -4.21 34.06
C HIS A 11 -23.08 -4.90 33.03
N GLY A 12 -21.77 -4.96 33.31
CA GLY A 12 -20.84 -5.79 32.56
C GLY A 12 -21.24 -7.27 32.61
N ALA A 13 -20.88 -8.00 31.56
CA ALA A 13 -21.21 -9.41 31.39
C ALA A 13 -20.87 -10.24 32.63
N GLY A 14 -21.86 -10.93 33.19
CA GLY A 14 -21.71 -11.69 34.42
C GLY A 14 -20.93 -12.98 34.19
N ALA A 15 -20.38 -13.57 35.26
CA ALA A 15 -19.64 -14.86 35.21
C ALA A 15 -20.39 -16.02 34.50
N VAL A 16 -21.72 -15.91 34.39
CA VAL A 16 -22.58 -16.86 33.66
C VAL A 16 -22.37 -16.79 32.14
N GLU A 17 -22.08 -15.62 31.58
CA GLU A 17 -21.82 -15.45 30.13
C GLU A 17 -20.44 -15.97 29.74
N TYR A 18 -19.41 -15.77 30.56
CA TYR A 18 -18.09 -16.39 30.36
C TYR A 18 -18.16 -17.92 30.48
N GLY A 19 -18.98 -18.44 31.40
CA GLY A 19 -19.20 -19.88 31.54
C GLY A 19 -19.80 -20.51 30.26
N ALA A 20 -20.69 -19.79 29.56
CA ALA A 20 -21.27 -20.28 28.31
C ALA A 20 -20.25 -20.37 27.17
N VAL A 21 -19.32 -19.43 27.09
CA VAL A 21 -18.26 -19.42 26.07
C VAL A 21 -17.26 -20.56 26.31
N VAL A 22 -16.84 -20.80 27.55
CA VAL A 22 -15.89 -21.88 27.88
C VAL A 22 -16.49 -23.26 27.57
N VAL A 23 -17.77 -23.48 27.90
CA VAL A 23 -18.47 -24.75 27.59
C VAL A 23 -18.60 -24.96 26.08
N LEU A 24 -18.85 -23.90 25.32
CA LEU A 24 -18.95 -23.96 23.86
C LEU A 24 -17.61 -24.34 23.22
N VAL A 25 -16.51 -23.71 23.65
CA VAL A 25 -15.16 -24.00 23.15
C VAL A 25 -14.75 -25.44 23.50
N ALA A 26 -15.04 -25.91 24.71
CA ALA A 26 -14.77 -27.28 25.12
C ALA A 26 -15.57 -28.32 24.31
N ALA A 27 -16.83 -28.03 23.97
CA ALA A 27 -17.65 -28.90 23.14
C ALA A 27 -17.13 -28.99 21.69
N ILE A 28 -16.67 -27.87 21.13
CA ILE A 28 -16.06 -27.82 19.79
C ILE A 28 -14.74 -28.62 19.79
N ALA A 29 -13.87 -28.41 20.78
CA ALA A 29 -12.62 -29.15 20.90
C ALA A 29 -12.85 -30.67 21.05
N GLY A 30 -13.83 -31.08 21.87
CA GLY A 30 -14.20 -32.49 22.03
C GLY A 30 -14.75 -33.13 20.74
N GLY A 31 -15.55 -32.38 19.97
CA GLY A 31 -16.06 -32.83 18.66
C GLY A 31 -14.95 -33.01 17.62
N LEU A 32 -13.97 -32.10 17.61
CA LEU A 32 -12.80 -32.17 16.73
C LEU A 32 -11.89 -33.37 17.08
N TYR A 33 -11.72 -33.67 18.37
CA TYR A 33 -10.95 -34.84 18.82
C TYR A 33 -11.63 -36.17 18.45
N ALA A 34 -12.96 -36.25 18.59
CA ALA A 34 -13.74 -37.44 18.20
C ALA A 34 -13.77 -37.68 16.68
N ALA A 35 -13.52 -36.64 15.87
CA ALA A 35 -13.51 -36.71 14.41
C ALA A 35 -12.14 -37.14 13.80
N GLY A 36 -11.11 -37.38 14.63
CA GLY A 36 -9.85 -37.97 14.18
C GLY A 36 -8.94 -37.02 13.41
N ILE A 37 -8.76 -35.79 13.91
CA ILE A 37 -7.82 -34.81 13.33
C ILE A 37 -6.36 -35.25 13.58
N PRO A 38 -5.44 -35.04 12.61
CA PRO A 38 -4.03 -35.43 12.72
C PRO A 38 -3.29 -34.81 13.92
N GLU A 39 -2.38 -35.59 14.51
CA GLU A 39 -1.67 -35.36 15.79
C GLU A 39 -1.04 -33.97 15.97
N LYS A 40 -0.73 -33.24 14.90
CA LYS A 40 -0.15 -31.89 14.98
C LYS A 40 -1.12 -30.84 15.54
N VAL A 41 -2.43 -30.95 15.26
CA VAL A 41 -3.44 -30.02 15.81
C VAL A 41 -3.75 -30.34 17.27
N GLY A 42 -3.59 -31.60 17.69
CA GLY A 42 -3.78 -32.01 19.08
C GLY A 42 -2.72 -31.42 20.03
N ALA A 43 -1.50 -31.21 19.55
CA ALA A 43 -0.43 -30.59 20.34
C ALA A 43 -0.68 -29.09 20.58
N ASP A 44 -1.11 -28.35 19.55
CA ASP A 44 -1.37 -26.91 19.65
C ASP A 44 -2.63 -26.62 20.47
N VAL A 45 -3.68 -27.43 20.31
CA VAL A 45 -4.90 -27.35 21.15
C VAL A 45 -4.60 -27.78 22.59
N GLY A 46 -3.73 -28.77 22.80
CA GLY A 46 -3.29 -29.18 24.13
C GLY A 46 -2.53 -28.08 24.86
N ALA A 47 -1.64 -27.36 24.18
CA ALA A 47 -0.91 -26.22 24.73
C ALA A 47 -1.85 -25.06 25.09
N ALA A 48 -2.81 -24.73 24.21
CA ALA A 48 -3.79 -23.68 24.46
C ALA A 48 -4.76 -24.01 25.61
N VAL A 49 -5.12 -25.29 25.79
CA VAL A 49 -5.94 -25.73 26.93
C VAL A 49 -5.13 -25.74 28.23
N CYS A 50 -3.84 -26.06 28.19
CA CYS A 50 -2.94 -25.98 29.35
C CYS A 50 -2.82 -24.54 29.88
N ASP A 51 -2.66 -23.55 28.99
CA ASP A 51 -2.59 -22.12 29.35
C ASP A 51 -3.89 -21.62 30.01
N LEU A 52 -5.03 -22.16 29.59
CA LEU A 52 -6.35 -21.85 30.17
C LEU A 52 -6.56 -22.51 31.54
N THR A 53 -5.99 -23.69 31.78
CA THR A 53 -6.07 -24.36 33.09
C THR A 53 -5.11 -23.80 34.14
N ASP A 54 -3.95 -23.27 33.74
CA ASP A 54 -3.00 -22.63 34.66
C ASP A 54 -3.55 -21.33 35.27
N LEU A 55 -4.46 -20.65 34.57
CA LEU A 55 -5.21 -19.50 35.12
C LEU A 55 -6.23 -19.90 36.23
N THR A 56 -6.51 -21.19 36.39
CA THR A 56 -7.47 -21.68 37.39
C THR A 56 -6.86 -22.40 38.59
N ASP A 57 -5.53 -22.63 38.62
CA ASP A 57 -4.90 -23.41 39.69
C ASP A 57 -4.00 -22.57 40.62
N LEU A 58 -4.63 -21.90 41.59
CA LEU A 58 -3.95 -21.32 42.75
C LEU A 58 -3.70 -22.35 43.88
N THR A 59 -3.75 -23.66 43.62
CA THR A 59 -3.48 -24.67 44.65
C THR A 59 -2.78 -25.94 44.13
N GLY A 60 -1.52 -25.79 43.72
CA GLY A 60 -0.48 -26.78 44.00
C GLY A 60 -0.44 -28.06 43.13
N GLY A 61 0.37 -27.99 42.07
CA GLY A 61 1.33 -29.02 41.67
C GLY A 61 0.84 -30.09 40.69
N THR A 62 1.38 -30.09 39.47
CA THR A 62 2.33 -31.09 38.91
C THR A 62 2.75 -30.59 37.52
N GLY A 63 4.05 -30.39 37.27
CA GLY A 63 4.56 -29.72 36.05
C GLY A 63 4.71 -30.62 34.81
N CYS A 64 4.86 -29.95 33.66
CA CYS A 64 5.34 -30.51 32.40
C CYS A 64 6.72 -29.90 32.09
N GLY A 65 7.74 -30.75 31.87
CA GLY A 65 9.12 -30.33 31.69
C GLY A 65 9.64 -30.41 30.25
N GLY A 66 10.43 -29.40 29.86
CA GLY A 66 11.83 -29.55 29.42
C GLY A 66 12.19 -29.86 27.95
N SER A 67 13.06 -29.01 27.41
CA SER A 67 14.18 -29.20 26.44
C SER A 67 14.09 -28.31 25.20
N ASP A 68 15.13 -27.68 24.65
CA ASP A 68 16.48 -27.30 25.06
C ASP A 68 16.95 -26.22 24.06
N THR A 69 17.64 -25.18 24.53
CA THR A 69 18.38 -24.19 23.71
C THR A 69 19.81 -24.68 23.46
N PRO A 70 20.44 -24.33 22.32
CA PRO A 70 21.55 -23.36 22.36
C PRO A 70 21.60 -22.47 21.09
N GLY A 71 22.21 -21.29 21.01
CA GLY A 71 23.11 -20.56 21.88
C GLY A 71 23.44 -19.21 21.20
N SER A 72 23.90 -18.27 22.00
CA SER A 72 24.29 -16.90 21.66
C SER A 72 25.64 -16.82 20.94
N GLY A 73 25.76 -15.87 19.99
CA GLY A 73 27.02 -15.40 19.42
C GLY A 73 26.86 -13.97 18.90
N GLU A 74 27.55 -13.04 19.54
CA GLU A 74 27.60 -11.59 19.27
C GLU A 74 28.64 -11.25 18.16
N ASP A 75 28.52 -10.00 17.68
CA ASP A 75 29.50 -9.15 16.97
C ASP A 75 29.88 -9.45 15.51
N GLU A 76 29.53 -8.51 14.60
CA GLU A 76 30.50 -7.56 14.02
C GLU A 76 29.81 -6.49 13.15
N ARG A 77 30.25 -5.24 13.32
CA ARG A 77 29.98 -4.07 12.45
C ARG A 77 31.03 -4.04 11.32
N ASP A 78 30.79 -3.12 10.36
CA ASP A 78 31.58 -2.75 9.18
C ASP A 78 31.11 -3.51 7.91
N ASP A 79 30.87 -2.91 6.74
CA ASP A 79 31.46 -1.74 6.12
C ASP A 79 30.56 -1.23 4.96
N ILE A 80 30.37 0.08 4.84
CA ILE A 80 29.70 0.71 3.68
C ILE A 80 30.69 0.75 2.53
N THR A 81 30.49 -0.08 1.51
CA THR A 81 31.24 0.02 0.25
C THR A 81 30.46 0.87 -0.75
N THR A 82 30.98 2.07 -1.01
CA THR A 82 30.57 2.95 -2.10
C THR A 82 30.94 2.31 -3.44
N MET A 83 29.94 1.91 -4.24
CA MET A 83 30.16 1.52 -5.63
C MET A 83 30.45 2.77 -6.47
N GLN A 84 31.73 3.02 -6.73
CA GLN A 84 32.18 3.94 -7.77
C GLN A 84 32.01 3.29 -9.14
N TYR A 85 31.13 3.85 -9.98
CA TYR A 85 31.09 3.52 -11.40
C TYR A 85 32.25 4.21 -12.15
N PRO A 86 32.93 3.52 -13.07
CA PRO A 86 33.99 4.12 -13.88
C PRO A 86 33.39 5.11 -14.89
N ALA A 87 33.97 6.30 -14.96
CA ALA A 87 33.70 7.28 -16.01
C ALA A 87 34.34 6.81 -17.32
N ASP A 88 33.55 6.70 -18.38
CA ASP A 88 34.02 6.49 -19.76
C ASP A 88 34.20 7.86 -20.45
N PRO A 89 35.34 8.16 -21.10
CA PRO A 89 35.58 9.45 -21.71
C PRO A 89 35.22 9.44 -23.20
N GLY A 90 34.20 10.23 -23.55
CA GLY A 90 34.11 10.86 -24.86
C GLY A 90 33.29 10.13 -25.93
N GLY A 91 32.08 10.65 -26.17
CA GLY A 91 31.29 10.35 -27.36
C GLY A 91 30.18 11.39 -27.53
N GLN A 92 30.47 12.44 -28.31
CA GLN A 92 29.49 13.46 -28.70
C GLN A 92 28.39 12.84 -29.56
N VAL A 93 27.13 12.94 -29.12
CA VAL A 93 25.95 12.65 -29.95
C VAL A 93 25.07 13.89 -29.98
N CYS A 94 24.66 14.26 -31.20
CA CYS A 94 23.99 15.48 -31.58
C CYS A 94 22.62 15.70 -30.89
N LEU A 95 22.39 16.96 -30.52
CA LEU A 95 21.13 17.57 -30.08
C LEU A 95 20.77 18.70 -31.07
N PRO A 96 19.49 19.14 -31.17
CA PRO A 96 18.52 19.20 -30.06
C PRO A 96 17.09 18.74 -30.38
N LEU A 97 16.66 17.66 -29.72
CA LEU A 97 15.33 17.55 -29.11
C LEU A 97 15.39 17.49 -27.57
N CYS A 98 16.59 17.64 -26.99
CA CYS A 98 16.74 18.02 -25.60
C CYS A 98 16.89 19.54 -25.56
N ASP A 99 15.75 20.23 -25.53
CA ASP A 99 15.66 21.50 -24.82
C ASP A 99 15.13 21.17 -23.41
N PRO A 100 15.99 21.15 -22.37
CA PRO A 100 15.56 20.89 -21.01
C PRO A 100 14.96 22.12 -20.30
N GLU A 101 14.75 23.27 -20.98
CA GLU A 101 14.12 24.44 -20.34
C GLU A 101 12.58 24.39 -20.26
N ARG A 102 11.98 23.22 -20.54
CA ARG A 102 10.67 22.85 -19.99
C ARG A 102 10.73 21.50 -19.31
N GLY A 103 10.86 21.53 -17.98
CA GLY A 103 10.30 20.48 -17.12
C GLY A 103 11.15 19.24 -16.86
N ASN A 104 12.44 19.21 -17.20
CA ASN A 104 13.32 18.14 -16.72
C ASN A 104 13.62 18.35 -15.23
N LYS A 105 12.70 17.91 -14.38
CA LYS A 105 12.97 17.72 -12.96
C LYS A 105 13.84 16.46 -12.80
N HIS A 106 15.01 16.62 -12.19
CA HIS A 106 15.86 15.52 -11.74
C HIS A 106 15.05 14.62 -10.76
N LEU A 107 15.50 13.39 -10.49
CA LEU A 107 14.88 12.55 -9.45
C LEU A 107 14.83 13.26 -8.09
N ASP A 108 15.72 14.24 -7.88
CA ASP A 108 15.81 15.11 -6.69
C ASP A 108 14.94 16.39 -6.78
N ASP A 109 14.31 16.68 -7.92
CA ASP A 109 13.42 17.85 -8.11
C ASP A 109 11.93 17.46 -8.04
N TRP A 110 11.65 16.18 -7.79
CA TRP A 110 10.32 15.71 -7.45
C TRP A 110 9.83 16.41 -6.19
N PRO A 111 8.54 16.78 -6.08
CA PRO A 111 8.04 17.25 -4.80
C PRO A 111 8.40 16.17 -3.79
N GLU A 112 9.17 16.55 -2.77
CA GLU A 112 9.27 15.74 -1.57
C GLU A 112 7.83 15.30 -1.22
N PRO A 113 7.63 14.03 -0.77
CA PRO A 113 6.33 13.62 -0.26
C PRO A 113 5.82 14.76 0.62
N PRO A 114 4.51 15.12 0.59
CA PRO A 114 4.01 16.25 1.37
C PRO A 114 4.68 16.20 2.73
N ILE A 115 5.51 17.22 3.01
CA ILE A 115 6.25 17.30 4.26
C ILE A 115 5.18 17.51 5.31
N HIS A 116 4.67 16.43 5.87
CA HIS A 116 3.91 16.47 7.10
C HIS A 116 4.89 16.97 8.16
N PRO A 117 4.56 18.08 8.84
CA PRO A 117 5.53 18.87 9.56
C PRO A 117 5.92 18.23 10.90
N GLU A 118 6.60 17.08 10.92
CA GLU A 118 7.40 16.62 12.09
C GLU A 118 8.12 15.28 11.86
N GLN A 119 9.23 15.32 11.12
CA GLN A 119 10.30 14.30 11.25
C GLN A 119 11.18 14.54 12.50
N GLY A 120 10.61 15.10 13.58
CA GLY A 120 11.36 15.66 14.71
C GLY A 120 11.07 15.09 16.09
N ILE A 121 10.13 14.16 16.27
CA ILE A 121 9.76 13.66 17.61
C ILE A 121 9.63 12.13 17.63
N ALA A 122 10.75 11.44 17.45
CA ALA A 122 10.84 10.00 17.70
C ALA A 122 11.84 9.65 18.82
N ILE A 123 12.41 10.64 19.54
CA ILE A 123 13.39 10.39 20.60
C ILE A 123 12.96 10.97 21.96
N ASP A 124 12.12 12.01 22.02
CA ASP A 124 11.73 12.62 23.31
C ASP A 124 10.57 11.91 24.03
N SER A 125 9.82 11.02 23.35
CA SER A 125 8.67 10.30 23.96
C SER A 125 9.07 9.07 24.77
N ALA A 126 10.32 8.60 24.65
CA ALA A 126 10.80 7.41 25.35
C ALA A 126 11.35 7.75 26.76
N GLU A 127 11.78 8.98 27.02
CA GLU A 127 12.40 9.37 28.29
C GLU A 127 11.40 9.86 29.35
N GLU A 128 10.15 10.17 29.00
CA GLU A 128 9.14 10.63 29.98
C GLU A 128 8.43 9.48 30.73
N TYR A 129 8.68 8.21 30.37
CA TYR A 129 7.99 7.05 30.97
C TYR A 129 8.81 6.28 32.03
N ASP A 130 10.01 6.73 32.41
CA ASP A 130 10.89 6.02 33.35
C ASP A 130 10.62 6.36 34.85
N GLN A 131 9.51 7.03 35.20
CA GLN A 131 9.30 7.50 36.59
C GLN A 131 7.92 7.22 37.21
N THR A 132 7.17 6.22 36.74
CA THR A 132 5.99 5.75 37.47
C THR A 132 6.14 4.31 37.94
N ASP A 133 6.16 4.14 39.26
CA ASP A 133 6.21 2.88 40.01
C ASP A 133 5.26 1.84 39.41
N ILE A 134 5.83 0.71 39.01
CA ILE A 134 5.20 -0.32 38.18
C ILE A 134 4.19 -1.20 38.94
N ASP A 135 4.07 -1.00 40.26
CA ASP A 135 3.33 -1.89 41.16
C ASP A 135 1.86 -1.48 41.41
N ASP A 136 1.42 -0.28 41.01
CA ASP A 136 0.06 0.22 41.28
C ASP A 136 -0.90 0.14 40.07
N VAL A 137 -0.44 -0.47 38.96
CA VAL A 137 -1.10 -0.39 37.64
C VAL A 137 -1.58 -1.76 37.12
N SER A 138 -1.34 -2.85 37.86
CA SER A 138 -1.48 -4.22 37.33
C SER A 138 -2.91 -4.64 36.95
N ASP A 139 -3.95 -4.08 37.59
CA ASP A 139 -5.30 -4.66 37.47
C ASP A 139 -6.29 -3.83 36.61
N LYS A 140 -5.90 -2.64 36.13
CA LYS A 140 -6.80 -1.77 35.34
C LYS A 140 -6.24 -1.28 33.99
N VAL A 141 -4.96 -1.48 33.70
CA VAL A 141 -4.33 -1.00 32.45
C VAL A 141 -4.11 -2.11 31.41
N MET A 142 -4.19 -3.38 31.80
CA MET A 142 -3.89 -4.55 30.96
C MET A 142 -4.73 -4.71 29.68
N MET A 143 -5.80 -3.91 29.47
CA MET A 143 -6.66 -4.08 28.28
C MET A 143 -7.05 -2.78 27.54
N ASN A 144 -6.78 -1.57 28.06
CA ASN A 144 -7.31 -0.35 27.41
C ASN A 144 -6.47 0.93 27.55
N GLY A 145 -5.32 0.92 28.23
CA GLY A 145 -4.71 2.16 28.73
C GLY A 145 -3.45 2.69 28.04
N VAL A 146 -2.79 1.92 27.18
CA VAL A 146 -1.55 2.38 26.52
C VAL A 146 -1.88 2.73 25.07
N PRO A 147 -1.60 3.95 24.58
CA PRO A 147 -1.87 4.34 23.19
C PRO A 147 -1.37 3.33 22.14
N GLY A 148 -0.22 2.68 22.38
CA GLY A 148 0.30 1.61 21.52
C GLY A 148 -0.61 0.38 21.44
N HIS A 149 -1.30 0.00 22.53
CA HIS A 149 -2.19 -1.16 22.52
C HIS A 149 -3.45 -0.92 21.66
N GLN A 150 -3.98 0.32 21.66
CA GLN A 150 -5.13 0.67 20.82
C GLN A 150 -4.78 0.65 19.33
N LEU A 151 -3.57 1.09 18.97
CA LEU A 151 -3.09 1.05 17.59
C LEU A 151 -2.88 -0.38 17.10
N GLU A 152 -2.38 -1.29 17.94
CA GLU A 152 -2.25 -2.71 17.58
C GLU A 152 -3.62 -3.41 17.43
N ILE A 153 -4.61 -3.06 18.25
CA ILE A 153 -5.99 -3.53 18.05
C ILE A 153 -6.52 -3.05 16.70
N LYS A 154 -6.31 -1.77 16.36
CA LYS A 154 -6.72 -1.19 15.08
C LYS A 154 -5.99 -1.81 13.89
N ARG A 155 -4.69 -2.08 14.02
CA ARG A 155 -3.89 -2.79 13.03
C ARG A 155 -4.44 -4.19 12.78
N THR A 156 -4.78 -4.92 13.85
CA THR A 156 -5.40 -6.25 13.77
C THR A 156 -6.77 -6.19 13.07
N GLN A 157 -7.59 -5.17 13.37
CA GLN A 157 -8.87 -4.93 12.68
C GLN A 157 -8.65 -4.68 11.19
N ALA A 158 -7.68 -3.82 10.82
CA ALA A 158 -7.36 -3.53 9.43
C ALA A 158 -6.83 -4.77 8.69
N TYR A 159 -5.99 -5.59 9.33
CA TYR A 159 -5.48 -6.83 8.76
C TYR A 159 -6.59 -7.85 8.54
N ASN A 160 -7.52 -7.98 9.49
CA ASN A 160 -8.70 -8.84 9.36
C ASN A 160 -9.64 -8.35 8.26
N PHE A 161 -9.84 -7.04 8.12
CA PHE A 161 -10.60 -6.46 7.03
C PHE A 161 -9.95 -6.75 5.67
N ALA A 162 -8.62 -6.62 5.59
CA ALA A 162 -7.88 -6.88 4.37
C ALA A 162 -7.87 -8.37 3.98
N THR A 163 -7.76 -9.28 4.94
CA THR A 163 -7.72 -10.73 4.71
C THR A 163 -9.10 -11.38 4.66
N GLY A 164 -10.10 -10.73 5.24
CA GLY A 164 -11.45 -11.24 5.41
C GLY A 164 -12.28 -11.18 4.12
N GLY A 165 -13.58 -11.45 4.29
CA GLY A 165 -14.55 -11.34 3.18
C GLY A 165 -14.90 -9.91 2.80
N ASP A 166 -14.48 -8.90 3.58
CA ASP A 166 -14.88 -7.50 3.42
C ASP A 166 -14.24 -6.83 2.21
N LEU A 167 -13.13 -7.37 1.69
CA LEU A 167 -12.52 -6.98 0.41
C LEU A 167 -12.61 -8.10 -0.64
N LYS A 168 -13.61 -8.99 -0.54
CA LYS A 168 -13.75 -10.09 -1.48
C LYS A 168 -13.89 -9.58 -2.92
N GLY A 169 -12.98 -10.02 -3.79
CA GLY A 169 -12.92 -9.60 -5.18
C GLY A 169 -12.17 -8.28 -5.40
N MET A 170 -11.50 -7.75 -4.38
CA MET A 170 -10.65 -6.56 -4.42
C MET A 170 -9.22 -6.95 -4.01
N ASP A 171 -8.59 -7.79 -4.83
CA ASP A 171 -7.31 -8.42 -4.50
C ASP A 171 -6.17 -7.39 -4.46
N ASN A 172 -6.24 -6.34 -5.29
CA ASN A 172 -5.23 -5.28 -5.30
C ASN A 172 -5.32 -4.42 -4.03
N ALA A 173 -6.52 -4.04 -3.61
CA ALA A 173 -6.76 -3.23 -2.42
C ALA A 173 -6.38 -4.01 -1.16
N SER A 174 -6.80 -5.27 -1.09
CA SER A 174 -6.42 -6.21 -0.04
C SER A 174 -4.90 -6.35 0.04
N GLY A 175 -4.24 -6.51 -1.10
CA GLY A 175 -2.79 -6.66 -1.19
C GLY A 175 -2.02 -5.39 -0.84
N ALA A 176 -2.55 -4.21 -1.14
CA ALA A 176 -1.94 -2.92 -0.79
C ALA A 176 -2.09 -2.62 0.71
N LEU A 177 -3.28 -2.83 1.29
CA LEU A 177 -3.50 -2.63 2.71
C LEU A 177 -2.70 -3.61 3.57
N LYS A 178 -2.57 -4.88 3.18
CA LYS A 178 -1.68 -5.83 3.90
C LYS A 178 -0.22 -5.36 3.86
N HIS A 179 0.25 -4.96 2.69
CA HIS A 179 1.62 -4.48 2.51
C HIS A 179 1.91 -3.25 3.38
N PHE A 180 0.95 -2.32 3.47
CA PHE A 180 1.01 -1.20 4.43
C PHE A 180 1.19 -1.71 5.88
N LEU A 181 0.33 -2.63 6.31
CA LEU A 181 0.27 -3.15 7.67
C LEU A 181 1.45 -4.06 8.04
N ASP A 182 2.14 -4.63 7.05
CA ASP A 182 3.37 -5.40 7.24
C ASP A 182 4.56 -4.47 7.58
N GLY A 183 4.47 -3.19 7.23
CA GLY A 183 5.37 -2.14 7.72
C GLY A 183 6.74 -2.09 7.04
N SER A 184 6.94 -2.78 5.92
CA SER A 184 8.26 -2.80 5.25
C SER A 184 8.61 -1.48 4.56
N GLY A 185 7.61 -0.74 4.08
CA GLY A 185 7.81 0.44 3.24
C GLY A 185 8.38 0.16 1.85
N GLU A 186 8.58 -1.12 1.50
CA GLU A 186 9.13 -1.51 0.21
C GLU A 186 8.17 -1.13 -0.92
N THR A 187 8.72 -0.79 -2.09
CA THR A 187 7.88 -0.53 -3.26
C THR A 187 7.08 -1.77 -3.63
N LYS A 188 5.75 -1.61 -3.74
CA LYS A 188 4.85 -2.66 -4.22
C LYS A 188 4.66 -2.53 -5.73
N GLN A 189 4.89 -3.63 -6.44
CA GLN A 189 4.63 -3.69 -7.88
C GLN A 189 3.17 -4.07 -8.16
N ILE A 190 2.55 -3.42 -9.15
CA ILE A 190 1.25 -3.77 -9.71
C ILE A 190 1.37 -4.15 -11.18
N ASP A 191 0.41 -4.95 -11.66
CA ASP A 191 0.24 -5.21 -13.09
C ASP A 191 -0.52 -4.05 -13.73
N ALA A 192 0.19 -3.22 -14.49
CA ALA A 192 -0.42 -2.06 -15.15
C ALA A 192 -1.25 -2.45 -16.39
N ASP A 193 -1.06 -3.65 -16.94
CA ASP A 193 -1.91 -4.16 -18.02
C ASP A 193 -3.27 -4.60 -17.47
N ASP A 194 -3.31 -5.25 -16.31
CA ASP A 194 -4.57 -5.53 -15.59
C ASP A 194 -5.26 -4.22 -15.17
N LEU A 195 -4.53 -3.22 -14.67
CA LEU A 195 -5.11 -1.89 -14.39
C LEU A 195 -5.77 -1.28 -15.62
N ARG A 196 -5.11 -1.31 -16.79
CA ARG A 196 -5.70 -0.78 -18.05
C ARG A 196 -6.93 -1.58 -18.48
N LYS A 197 -6.94 -2.88 -18.25
CA LYS A 197 -8.06 -3.75 -18.60
C LYS A 197 -9.28 -3.53 -17.71
N ASP A 198 -9.06 -3.33 -16.41
CA ASP A 198 -10.12 -3.14 -15.42
C ASP A 198 -10.63 -1.70 -15.40
N VAL A 199 -9.78 -0.72 -15.74
CA VAL A 199 -10.12 0.71 -15.82
C VAL A 199 -10.10 1.20 -17.27
N PRO A 200 -11.18 0.97 -18.05
CA PRO A 200 -11.22 1.30 -19.48
C PRO A 200 -11.11 2.81 -19.76
N GLU A 201 -11.50 3.67 -18.83
CA GLU A 201 -11.29 5.13 -18.92
C GLU A 201 -9.80 5.48 -18.93
N PHE A 202 -8.99 4.75 -18.17
CA PHE A 202 -7.55 4.94 -18.14
C PHE A 202 -6.91 4.44 -19.43
N ASP A 203 -7.31 3.25 -19.91
CA ASP A 203 -6.84 2.74 -21.20
C ASP A 203 -7.17 3.68 -22.37
N ALA A 204 -8.36 4.29 -22.36
CA ALA A 204 -8.73 5.29 -23.35
C ALA A 204 -7.83 6.54 -23.30
N GLU A 205 -7.46 7.01 -22.11
CA GLU A 205 -6.57 8.15 -21.94
C GLU A 205 -5.13 7.81 -22.40
N VAL A 206 -4.62 6.63 -22.07
CA VAL A 206 -3.32 6.11 -22.53
C VAL A 206 -3.27 6.02 -24.06
N LYS A 207 -4.33 5.49 -24.70
CA LYS A 207 -4.44 5.42 -26.16
C LYS A 207 -4.53 6.79 -26.81
N LYS A 208 -5.20 7.74 -26.18
CA LYS A 208 -5.27 9.14 -26.64
C LYS A 208 -3.89 9.81 -26.58
N ALA A 209 -3.16 9.62 -25.48
CA ALA A 209 -1.79 10.11 -25.35
C ALA A 209 -0.86 9.49 -26.41
N ASN A 210 -0.96 8.18 -26.66
CA ASN A 210 -0.18 7.50 -27.70
C ASN A 210 -0.44 8.08 -29.12
N LYS A 211 -1.71 8.34 -29.45
CA LYS A 211 -2.06 9.00 -30.73
C LYS A 211 -1.46 10.40 -30.85
N GLN A 212 -1.45 11.15 -29.75
CA GLN A 212 -0.88 12.50 -29.74
C GLN A 212 0.62 12.47 -29.99
N ILE A 213 1.37 11.54 -29.37
CA ILE A 213 2.81 11.34 -29.62
C ILE A 213 3.08 11.17 -31.12
N GLY A 214 2.32 10.30 -31.79
CA GLY A 214 2.49 10.06 -33.22
C GLY A 214 2.19 11.30 -34.08
N ALA A 215 1.13 12.04 -33.75
CA ALA A 215 0.76 13.26 -34.46
C ALA A 215 1.84 14.36 -34.30
N ASP A 216 2.36 14.54 -33.08
CA ASP A 216 3.40 15.51 -32.78
C ASP A 216 4.72 15.17 -33.50
N ALA A 217 5.08 13.89 -33.56
CA ALA A 217 6.26 13.42 -34.29
C ALA A 217 6.15 13.69 -35.80
N ILE A 218 4.97 13.46 -36.42
CA ILE A 218 4.72 13.84 -37.82
C ILE A 218 4.85 15.35 -38.00
N ALA A 219 4.26 16.15 -37.11
CA ALA A 219 4.30 17.60 -37.20
C ALA A 219 5.75 18.13 -37.12
N ASP A 220 6.59 17.59 -36.24
CA ASP A 220 8.01 17.94 -36.15
C ASP A 220 8.77 17.53 -37.43
N ALA A 221 8.56 16.29 -37.90
CA ALA A 221 9.21 15.80 -39.13
C ALA A 221 8.88 16.67 -40.36
N LYS A 222 7.59 17.05 -40.51
CA LYS A 222 7.12 17.98 -41.55
C LYS A 222 7.79 19.35 -41.42
N LYS A 223 7.83 19.92 -40.21
CA LYS A 223 8.46 21.21 -39.92
C LYS A 223 9.96 21.24 -40.24
N ARG A 224 10.64 20.11 -40.04
CA ARG A 224 12.08 19.95 -40.31
C ARG A 224 12.39 19.59 -41.77
N GLY A 225 11.38 19.34 -42.60
CA GLY A 225 11.58 18.95 -44.00
C GLY A 225 12.26 17.60 -44.16
N VAL A 226 11.97 16.66 -43.25
CA VAL A 226 12.54 15.31 -43.29
C VAL A 226 12.06 14.56 -44.54
N THR A 227 12.99 13.95 -45.29
CA THR A 227 12.68 13.21 -46.52
C THR A 227 12.92 11.70 -46.40
N GLU A 228 13.53 11.25 -45.31
CA GLU A 228 13.80 9.83 -45.02
C GLU A 228 13.19 9.45 -43.66
N PRO A 229 12.95 8.17 -43.36
CA PRO A 229 12.44 7.77 -42.05
C PRO A 229 13.29 8.29 -40.89
N VAL A 230 12.63 8.76 -39.83
CA VAL A 230 13.29 9.30 -38.64
C VAL A 230 12.65 8.75 -37.38
N THR A 231 13.47 8.38 -36.40
CA THR A 231 13.03 7.87 -35.10
C THR A 231 13.29 8.90 -34.01
N TYR A 232 12.28 9.12 -33.17
CA TYR A 232 12.32 10.00 -32.02
C TYR A 232 12.20 9.17 -30.73
N PRO A 233 13.01 9.46 -29.69
CA PRO A 233 12.76 8.93 -28.37
C PRO A 233 11.45 9.53 -27.82
N VAL A 234 10.67 8.70 -27.13
CA VAL A 234 9.45 9.11 -26.43
C VAL A 234 9.74 9.12 -24.94
N SER A 235 9.51 10.26 -24.31
CA SER A 235 9.42 10.41 -22.87
C SER A 235 8.42 11.54 -22.61
N THR A 236 7.25 11.18 -22.08
CA THR A 236 6.19 12.14 -21.75
C THR A 236 6.30 12.56 -20.28
N GLU A 237 5.77 13.74 -19.97
CA GLU A 237 5.61 14.20 -18.60
C GLU A 237 4.69 13.26 -17.81
N TRP A 238 4.85 13.26 -16.48
CA TRP A 238 3.93 12.56 -15.59
C TRP A 238 2.59 13.29 -15.55
N ASN A 239 1.53 12.57 -15.88
CA ASN A 239 0.16 13.06 -15.88
C ASN A 239 -0.63 12.41 -14.74
N ALA A 240 -1.58 13.14 -14.17
CA ALA A 240 -2.47 12.62 -13.14
C ALA A 240 -3.74 12.02 -13.76
N PHE A 241 -4.21 10.91 -13.19
CA PHE A 241 -5.49 10.27 -13.51
C PHE A 241 -6.21 9.90 -12.22
N GLY A 242 -7.55 9.85 -12.27
CA GLY A 242 -8.36 9.24 -11.21
C GLY A 242 -9.51 10.12 -10.77
N TYR A 243 -9.25 11.38 -10.43
CA TYR A 243 -10.31 12.32 -10.05
C TYR A 243 -10.97 13.00 -11.25
N ASN A 244 -12.26 13.31 -11.10
CA ASN A 244 -12.97 14.15 -12.04
C ASN A 244 -12.42 15.59 -11.99
N LYS A 245 -12.73 16.39 -13.03
CA LYS A 245 -12.21 17.76 -13.16
C LYS A 245 -12.59 18.69 -12.01
N GLU A 246 -13.64 18.34 -11.27
CA GLU A 246 -14.15 19.11 -10.14
C GLU A 246 -13.56 18.63 -8.80
N GLY A 247 -12.81 17.52 -8.79
CA GLY A 247 -12.29 16.88 -7.58
C GLY A 247 -13.36 16.26 -6.69
N THR A 248 -14.58 16.07 -7.17
CA THR A 248 -15.74 15.64 -6.36
C THR A 248 -15.94 14.12 -6.33
N GLY A 249 -15.12 13.36 -7.07
CA GLY A 249 -15.19 11.91 -7.15
C GLY A 249 -14.29 11.36 -8.26
N TYR A 250 -14.32 10.04 -8.45
CA TYR A 250 -13.49 9.37 -9.45
C TYR A 250 -14.11 9.41 -10.85
N ILE A 251 -13.27 9.40 -11.89
CA ILE A 251 -13.70 9.27 -13.30
C ILE A 251 -13.97 7.83 -13.72
N TYR A 252 -13.71 6.89 -12.82
CA TYR A 252 -13.85 5.44 -13.02
C TYR A 252 -14.56 4.84 -11.79
N ASP A 253 -15.16 3.66 -11.94
CA ASP A 253 -16.01 3.01 -10.92
C ASP A 253 -15.55 1.57 -10.63
N ASP A 254 -14.24 1.37 -10.60
CA ASP A 254 -13.65 0.10 -10.16
C ASP A 254 -13.25 0.21 -8.69
N ALA A 255 -14.00 -0.46 -7.81
CA ALA A 255 -13.81 -0.33 -6.38
C ALA A 255 -12.50 -0.96 -5.88
N ASP A 256 -11.91 -1.95 -6.58
CA ASP A 256 -10.60 -2.48 -6.22
C ASP A 256 -9.52 -1.41 -6.47
N TRP A 257 -9.50 -0.84 -7.67
CA TRP A 257 -8.54 0.19 -8.04
C TRP A 257 -8.77 1.54 -7.34
N ILE A 258 -10.00 1.87 -6.95
CA ILE A 258 -10.30 3.02 -6.08
C ILE A 258 -9.65 2.86 -4.71
N ASN A 259 -9.80 1.69 -4.07
CA ASN A 259 -9.20 1.45 -2.75
C ASN A 259 -7.69 1.13 -2.81
N THR A 260 -7.16 0.84 -4.00
CA THR A 260 -5.72 0.61 -4.21
C THR A 260 -4.97 1.90 -4.54
N LEU A 261 -5.45 2.66 -5.52
CA LEU A 261 -4.73 3.82 -6.07
C LEU A 261 -5.48 5.13 -5.84
N GLY A 262 -6.80 5.11 -5.98
CA GLY A 262 -7.65 6.31 -6.00
C GLY A 262 -7.29 7.25 -7.16
N SER A 263 -6.25 8.04 -7.00
CA SER A 263 -5.63 8.79 -8.10
C SER A 263 -4.16 8.46 -8.19
N TRP A 264 -3.63 8.40 -9.41
CA TRP A 264 -2.23 8.02 -9.65
C TRP A 264 -1.61 8.90 -10.73
N GLN A 265 -0.30 8.77 -10.86
CA GLN A 265 0.45 9.37 -11.94
C GLN A 265 0.82 8.32 -12.98
N TYR A 266 0.88 8.72 -14.24
CA TYR A 266 1.37 7.87 -15.32
C TYR A 266 2.21 8.66 -16.32
N ASN A 267 3.10 7.96 -17.01
CA ASN A 267 3.78 8.50 -18.19
C ASN A 267 4.00 7.39 -19.24
N GLN A 268 4.36 7.80 -20.44
CA GLN A 268 4.73 6.93 -21.55
C GLN A 268 6.18 7.15 -21.96
N VAL A 269 6.89 6.04 -22.15
CA VAL A 269 8.28 5.99 -22.63
C VAL A 269 8.42 5.02 -23.79
N GLY A 270 9.35 5.27 -24.70
CA GLY A 270 9.57 4.40 -25.85
C GLY A 270 10.17 5.13 -27.04
N GLU A 271 9.64 4.84 -28.24
CA GLU A 271 10.09 5.46 -29.49
C GLU A 271 8.95 5.61 -30.50
N VAL A 272 9.11 6.57 -31.41
CA VAL A 272 8.21 6.74 -32.56
C VAL A 272 9.04 6.95 -33.81
N THR A 273 8.78 6.13 -34.84
CA THR A 273 9.40 6.25 -36.16
C THR A 273 8.39 6.83 -37.14
N VAL A 274 8.74 7.93 -37.78
CA VAL A 274 7.93 8.62 -38.78
C VAL A 274 8.48 8.30 -40.18
N TYR A 275 7.58 8.03 -41.11
CA TYR A 275 7.88 7.70 -42.50
C TYR A 275 7.29 8.77 -43.43
N PRO A 276 8.13 9.57 -44.10
CA PRO A 276 7.69 10.49 -45.15
C PRO A 276 7.06 9.73 -46.33
N PRO A 277 6.12 10.36 -47.07
CA PRO A 277 5.54 9.78 -48.27
C PRO A 277 6.57 9.69 -49.41
N ALA A 278 6.46 8.66 -50.25
CA ALA A 278 7.33 8.48 -51.42
C ALA A 278 7.05 9.51 -52.54
N GLU A 279 5.82 9.99 -52.62
CA GLU A 279 5.38 10.98 -53.61
C GLU A 279 5.09 12.32 -52.92
N PRO A 280 5.30 13.46 -53.60
CA PRO A 280 4.78 14.75 -53.16
C PRO A 280 3.28 14.65 -52.87
N ASP A 281 2.84 15.21 -51.74
CA ASP A 281 1.45 15.18 -51.23
C ASP A 281 0.91 13.81 -50.76
N GLY A 282 1.76 12.78 -50.64
CA GLY A 282 1.35 11.50 -50.05
C GLY A 282 1.10 11.57 -48.53
N GLU A 283 0.47 10.52 -47.99
CA GLU A 283 0.16 10.41 -46.56
C GLU A 283 1.40 10.06 -45.74
N TRP A 284 1.61 10.78 -44.64
CA TRP A 284 2.66 10.46 -43.68
C TRP A 284 2.18 9.33 -42.77
N THR A 285 3.08 8.44 -42.41
CA THR A 285 2.76 7.35 -41.48
C THR A 285 3.75 7.31 -40.32
N GLN A 286 3.34 6.72 -39.21
CA GLN A 286 4.21 6.52 -38.05
C GLN A 286 4.01 5.15 -37.43
N THR A 287 5.06 4.62 -36.81
CA THR A 287 5.03 3.47 -35.91
C THR A 287 5.49 3.93 -34.54
N THR A 288 4.65 3.75 -33.53
CA THR A 288 4.91 4.18 -32.14
C THR A 288 4.99 2.95 -31.25
N THR A 289 6.11 2.72 -30.59
CA THR A 289 6.30 1.63 -29.62
C THR A 289 6.51 2.24 -28.25
N THR A 290 5.53 2.08 -27.35
CA THR A 290 5.55 2.71 -26.01
C THR A 290 5.15 1.74 -24.91
N GLN A 291 5.72 1.94 -23.74
CA GLN A 291 5.30 1.37 -22.47
C GLN A 291 4.71 2.50 -21.60
N THR A 292 3.67 2.19 -20.84
CA THR A 292 3.07 3.11 -19.87
C THR A 292 3.53 2.74 -18.48
N ASN A 293 4.12 3.68 -17.75
CA ASN A 293 4.47 3.50 -16.35
C ASN A 293 3.41 4.17 -15.48
N VAL A 294 3.13 3.58 -14.32
CA VAL A 294 2.18 4.06 -13.32
C VAL A 294 2.88 4.15 -11.98
N LYS A 295 2.54 5.17 -11.19
CA LYS A 295 2.93 5.24 -9.79
C LYS A 295 1.96 5.98 -8.90
N LYS A 296 1.97 5.63 -7.63
CA LYS A 296 1.26 6.29 -6.53
C LYS A 296 2.08 6.13 -5.26
N TYR A 297 2.18 7.19 -4.46
CA TYR A 297 2.58 7.05 -3.07
C TYR A 297 1.36 6.64 -2.25
N TYR A 298 1.37 5.45 -1.65
CA TYR A 298 0.25 4.92 -0.86
C TYR A 298 0.33 5.49 0.56
N ASP A 299 -0.37 6.60 0.74
CA ASP A 299 -0.38 7.46 1.92
C ASP A 299 -1.79 7.60 2.52
N TRP A 300 -1.85 7.99 3.79
CA TRP A 300 -3.09 8.19 4.52
C TRP A 300 -3.14 9.56 5.17
N ASP A 301 -4.34 10.14 5.24
CA ASP A 301 -4.52 11.51 5.70
C ASP A 301 -4.71 11.59 7.22
N GLU A 302 -3.89 12.43 7.88
CA GLU A 302 -3.94 12.67 9.33
C GLU A 302 -5.25 13.30 9.81
N ASP A 303 -5.94 14.06 8.96
CA ASP A 303 -7.12 14.85 9.33
C ASP A 303 -8.44 14.12 9.04
N LYS A 304 -8.39 12.94 8.42
CA LYS A 304 -9.59 12.20 8.00
C LYS A 304 -9.98 11.11 8.99
N THR A 305 -11.01 11.42 9.76
CA THR A 305 -11.58 10.51 10.78
C THR A 305 -12.70 9.59 10.23
N GLY A 306 -13.02 9.67 8.94
CA GLY A 306 -13.99 8.81 8.29
C GLY A 306 -13.39 7.44 7.93
N PRO A 307 -14.22 6.45 7.52
CA PRO A 307 -13.74 5.13 7.12
C PRO A 307 -12.67 5.22 6.02
N ALA A 308 -11.54 4.54 6.24
CA ALA A 308 -10.42 4.51 5.31
C ALA A 308 -10.73 3.76 4.01
N VAL A 309 -11.43 2.62 4.13
CA VAL A 309 -11.62 1.68 3.01
C VAL A 309 -13.09 1.33 2.87
N LYS A 310 -13.55 1.21 1.63
CA LYS A 310 -14.93 0.84 1.28
C LYS A 310 -14.94 -0.47 0.52
N GLY A 311 -15.35 -1.54 1.19
CA GLY A 311 -15.56 -2.85 0.60
C GLY A 311 -16.75 -2.91 -0.37
N PRO A 312 -16.97 -4.07 -1.01
CA PRO A 312 -18.09 -4.28 -1.92
C PRO A 312 -19.43 -3.94 -1.25
N MET A 313 -20.36 -3.38 -2.04
CA MET A 313 -21.71 -2.99 -1.58
C MET A 313 -21.76 -1.93 -0.46
N GLY A 314 -20.68 -1.15 -0.28
CA GLY A 314 -20.65 -0.04 0.69
C GLY A 314 -20.39 -0.49 2.13
N ILE A 315 -19.76 -1.65 2.32
CA ILE A 315 -19.21 -2.04 3.63
C ILE A 315 -18.06 -1.07 3.94
N GLU A 316 -18.15 -0.34 5.05
CA GLU A 316 -17.12 0.62 5.46
C GLU A 316 -16.20 0.00 6.52
N SER A 317 -14.93 0.40 6.52
CA SER A 317 -13.98 0.01 7.56
C SER A 317 -14.29 0.64 8.91
N ASP A 318 -14.07 -0.12 10.00
CA ASP A 318 -14.16 0.38 11.38
C ASP A 318 -12.90 1.16 11.85
N PHE A 319 -11.95 1.35 10.94
CA PHE A 319 -10.76 2.18 11.10
C PHE A 319 -10.77 3.32 10.07
N SER A 320 -10.21 4.44 10.47
CA SER A 320 -10.14 5.68 9.70
C SER A 320 -8.80 5.86 8.99
N GLU A 321 -8.72 6.81 8.04
CA GLU A 321 -7.44 7.17 7.42
C GLU A 321 -6.47 7.70 8.49
N GLN A 322 -6.96 8.49 9.45
CA GLN A 322 -6.18 8.95 10.60
C GLN A 322 -5.64 7.79 11.46
N ASP A 323 -6.40 6.69 11.63
CA ASP A 323 -5.89 5.51 12.33
C ASP A 323 -4.69 4.93 11.59
N LEU A 324 -4.78 4.77 10.27
CA LEU A 324 -3.69 4.24 9.44
C LEU A 324 -2.48 5.18 9.45
N TRP A 325 -2.69 6.49 9.32
CA TRP A 325 -1.63 7.48 9.46
C TRP A 325 -0.91 7.38 10.82
N ASN A 326 -1.66 7.19 11.92
CA ASN A 326 -1.06 6.97 13.24
C ASN A 326 -0.26 5.67 13.32
N MET A 327 -0.68 4.61 12.63
CA MET A 327 0.10 3.38 12.52
C MET A 327 1.43 3.62 11.79
N HIS A 328 1.40 4.41 10.70
CA HIS A 328 2.60 4.84 9.99
C HIS A 328 3.55 5.62 10.91
N ARG A 329 3.05 6.67 11.57
CA ARG A 329 3.85 7.52 12.46
C ARG A 329 4.50 6.76 13.63
N THR A 330 3.84 5.69 14.10
CA THR A 330 4.36 4.86 15.20
C THR A 330 5.24 3.71 14.72
N GLY A 331 5.39 3.52 13.40
CA GLY A 331 6.24 2.48 12.80
C GLY A 331 5.66 1.07 12.83
N ILE A 332 4.38 0.90 13.21
CA ILE A 332 3.73 -0.43 13.21
C ILE A 332 3.12 -0.78 11.84
N ALA A 333 3.02 0.21 10.96
CA ALA A 333 2.70 0.10 9.55
C ALA A 333 3.57 1.11 8.78
N GLN A 334 3.62 1.04 7.46
CA GLN A 334 4.48 1.93 6.69
C GLN A 334 3.92 2.27 5.32
N GLU A 335 3.86 3.57 5.00
CA GLU A 335 3.57 4.10 3.67
C GLU A 335 4.66 3.72 2.66
N PHE A 336 4.27 3.54 1.40
CA PHE A 336 5.15 2.97 0.38
C PHE A 336 4.79 3.45 -1.02
N TRP A 337 5.71 3.26 -1.97
CA TRP A 337 5.43 3.48 -3.39
C TRP A 337 4.71 2.27 -3.99
N ILE A 338 3.66 2.53 -4.74
CA ILE A 338 3.11 1.59 -5.72
C ILE A 338 3.65 1.99 -7.09
N GLU A 339 4.23 1.05 -7.80
CA GLU A 339 4.72 1.23 -9.17
C GLU A 339 4.23 0.09 -10.07
N GLY A 340 4.09 0.38 -11.36
CA GLY A 340 3.76 -0.62 -12.37
C GLY A 340 4.13 -0.15 -13.75
N SER A 341 4.26 -1.07 -14.69
CA SER A 341 4.49 -0.72 -16.09
C SER A 341 3.83 -1.75 -17.00
N THR A 342 3.23 -1.29 -18.09
CA THR A 342 2.60 -2.16 -19.08
C THR A 342 3.66 -2.88 -19.89
N ASP A 343 3.27 -3.90 -20.63
CA ASP A 343 4.05 -4.33 -21.78
C ASP A 343 4.18 -3.20 -22.81
N LYS A 344 5.19 -3.34 -23.68
CA LYS A 344 5.36 -2.43 -24.82
C LYS A 344 4.27 -2.67 -25.85
N GLU A 345 3.51 -1.63 -26.17
CA GLU A 345 2.49 -1.62 -27.22
C GLU A 345 3.05 -0.95 -28.48
N THR A 346 2.85 -1.55 -29.65
CA THR A 346 3.20 -0.95 -30.94
C THR A 346 1.95 -0.59 -31.73
N THR A 347 1.82 0.68 -32.11
CA THR A 347 0.71 1.21 -32.90
C THR A 347 1.22 1.78 -34.21
N VAL A 348 0.39 1.70 -35.25
CA VAL A 348 0.63 2.35 -36.55
C VAL A 348 -0.41 3.43 -36.72
N GLY A 349 0.04 4.63 -37.11
CA GLY A 349 -0.80 5.79 -37.34
C GLY A 349 -0.52 6.46 -38.68
N THR A 350 -1.39 7.38 -39.06
CA THR A 350 -1.23 8.26 -40.22
C THR A 350 -1.51 9.72 -39.85
N GLY A 351 -1.05 10.70 -40.64
CA GLY A 351 -1.33 12.13 -40.37
C GLY A 351 -0.80 13.17 -41.35
#